data_AF-A0A9P8MX37-F1
#
_entry.id   AF-A0A9P8MX37-F1
#
_cell.length_a   1.000
_cell.length_b   1.000
_cell.length_c   1.000
_cell.angle_alpha   90.00
_cell.angle_beta   90.00
_cell.angle_gamma   90.00
#
_symmetry.space_group_name_H-M   'P 1'
#
loop_
_entity.id
_entity.type
_entity.pdbx_description
1 polymer ?
#
loop_
_entity_poly.entity_id
_entity_poly.type
_entity_poly.pdbx_seq_one_letter_code
_entity_poly.pdbx_strand_id
1 'polypeptide(L)'
;MKRFEELVRAGATALPRLAVEPRGLERLAEALSRLLQEAADAAGRRPRKNARGTPWWNDQCREVQTARRELRRAVRRGKRHFWQTVLEGAESNQDIYKIMRWSRKPSPFRAPPIQVGDQVFETQTEKANALRVEILERRGAADDIPDPWAPEVLAPGRTLDCSVTLADAACACTSTGNTSPGIDGITVRMLRRVWNHIGEAGAFDTVLRNRLLLRLREQGEPNSRFGYADDVATLIRGRSLQETAARATRAAGELIQWGADNGVVFDPGKTEVIHFTRPRYKGDLPSVWHGSVEKEPQQDLRWLGVWYDRKLSFRTHVEKWAAKAMTAAGFLQNLSNTRRGIPPRSTRHAVTACVLPILYTAPMYGTRGASACVGTARLVPSRITYLKNRIQLTLNVAMRAIAPVWCTMPIVALHRETGIPPATLLLADAQRRAAVRLRS
;
A
#
# COMPACT_ATOMS: atom_id res chain seq x y z
N MET A 1 16.84 5.01 -28.81
CA MET A 1 17.67 4.05 -28.04
C MET A 1 19.11 3.99 -28.51
N LYS A 2 19.44 3.59 -29.76
CA LYS A 2 20.85 3.62 -30.24
C LYS A 2 21.49 5.01 -30.11
N ARG A 3 20.78 6.04 -30.62
CA ARG A 3 21.17 7.45 -30.45
C ARG A 3 21.29 7.93 -29.00
N PHE A 4 20.50 7.36 -28.08
CA PHE A 4 20.60 7.67 -26.65
C PHE A 4 21.88 7.07 -26.04
N GLU A 5 22.18 5.82 -26.36
CA GLU A 5 23.40 5.12 -25.93
C GLU A 5 24.67 5.80 -26.47
N GLU A 6 24.66 6.23 -27.73
CA GLU A 6 25.77 6.98 -28.35
C GLU A 6 26.04 8.31 -27.65
N LEU A 7 24.99 9.07 -27.33
CA LEU A 7 25.09 10.35 -26.61
C LEU A 7 25.59 10.16 -25.17
N VAL A 8 25.10 9.14 -24.46
CA VAL A 8 25.55 8.85 -23.09
C VAL A 8 26.99 8.35 -23.08
N ARG A 9 27.40 7.52 -24.05
CA ARG A 9 28.80 7.07 -24.18
C ARG A 9 29.75 8.25 -24.42
N ALA A 10 29.38 9.18 -25.30
CA ALA A 10 30.18 10.36 -25.60
C ALA A 10 30.29 11.32 -24.40
N GLY A 11 29.24 11.44 -23.58
CA GLY A 11 29.27 12.30 -22.40
C GLY A 11 29.83 11.63 -21.13
N ALA A 12 29.83 10.30 -21.05
CA ALA A 12 30.36 9.57 -19.90
C ALA A 12 31.86 9.83 -19.67
N THR A 13 32.63 10.12 -20.73
CA THR A 13 34.06 10.47 -20.63
C THR A 13 34.31 11.84 -19.97
N ALA A 14 33.27 12.68 -19.88
CA ALA A 14 33.32 13.99 -19.22
C ALA A 14 32.82 13.94 -17.76
N LEU A 15 32.44 12.78 -17.24
CA LEU A 15 32.03 12.64 -15.84
C LEU A 15 33.24 12.86 -14.92
N PRO A 16 33.08 13.59 -13.81
CA PRO A 16 34.15 13.77 -12.82
C PRO A 16 34.68 12.43 -12.33
N ARG A 17 36.00 12.26 -12.22
CA ARG A 17 36.57 11.08 -11.52
C ARG A 17 36.35 11.23 -10.01
N LEU A 18 36.07 10.11 -9.35
CA LEU A 18 35.81 10.01 -7.91
C LEU A 18 36.76 10.88 -7.09
N ALA A 19 36.19 11.87 -6.39
CA ALA A 19 36.83 12.46 -5.23
C ALA A 19 36.18 11.82 -3.99
N VAL A 20 37.01 11.37 -3.05
CA VAL A 20 36.60 10.68 -1.80
C VAL A 20 35.78 11.59 -0.87
N GLU A 21 35.62 12.86 -1.23
CA GLU A 21 34.86 13.85 -0.46
C GLU A 21 33.36 13.87 -0.82
N PRO A 22 32.46 14.09 0.16
CA PRO A 22 31.01 14.14 -0.03
C PRO A 22 30.54 15.07 -1.16
N ARG A 23 31.18 16.24 -1.31
CA ARG A 23 30.86 17.22 -2.37
C ARG A 23 31.25 16.73 -3.78
N GLY A 24 32.23 15.84 -3.87
CA GLY A 24 32.63 15.20 -5.12
C GLY A 24 31.57 14.21 -5.62
N LEU A 25 30.90 13.52 -4.69
CA LEU A 25 29.82 12.58 -4.99
C LEU A 25 28.54 13.30 -5.47
N GLU A 26 28.17 14.42 -4.85
CA GLU A 26 27.03 15.23 -5.29
C GLU A 26 27.24 15.77 -6.71
N ARG A 27 28.44 16.30 -7.01
CA ARG A 27 28.81 16.77 -8.35
C ARG A 27 28.77 15.65 -9.40
N LEU A 28 29.18 14.44 -9.02
CA LEU A 28 29.11 13.27 -9.89
C LEU A 28 27.65 12.86 -10.16
N ALA A 29 26.82 12.83 -9.13
CA ALA A 29 25.41 12.48 -9.24
C ALA A 29 24.62 13.49 -10.08
N GLU A 30 24.89 14.79 -9.93
CA GLU A 30 24.27 15.85 -10.71
C GLU A 30 24.71 15.81 -12.18
N ALA A 31 26.02 15.65 -12.43
CA ALA A 31 26.56 15.51 -13.79
C ALA A 31 25.99 14.27 -14.51
N LEU A 32 25.84 13.15 -13.81
CA LEU A 32 25.27 11.91 -14.34
C LEU A 32 23.78 12.05 -14.63
N SER A 33 23.01 12.67 -13.73
CA SER A 33 21.58 12.92 -13.93
C SER A 33 21.32 13.83 -15.14
N ARG A 34 22.12 14.90 -15.26
CA ARG A 34 22.05 15.85 -16.37
C ARG A 34 22.38 15.21 -17.72
N LEU A 35 23.48 14.45 -17.78
CA LEU A 35 23.89 13.72 -18.98
C LEU A 35 22.78 12.81 -19.51
N LEU A 36 22.13 12.06 -18.61
CA LEU A 36 21.09 11.11 -18.99
C LEU A 36 19.79 11.82 -19.44
N GLN A 37 19.43 12.97 -18.86
CA GLN A 37 18.27 13.76 -19.28
C GLN A 37 18.47 14.42 -20.65
N GLU A 38 19.61 15.10 -20.85
CA GLU A 38 19.94 15.77 -22.12
C GLU A 38 20.01 14.76 -23.29
N ALA A 39 20.55 13.57 -23.04
CA ALA A 39 20.57 12.48 -24.02
C ALA A 39 19.16 11.94 -24.34
N ALA A 40 18.25 11.93 -23.35
CA ALA A 40 16.88 11.44 -23.52
C ALA A 40 16.03 12.40 -24.36
N ASP A 41 16.11 13.70 -24.08
CA ASP A 41 15.38 14.75 -24.79
C ASP A 41 15.82 14.87 -26.25
N ALA A 42 17.12 14.79 -26.51
CA ALA A 42 17.69 14.79 -27.86
C ALA A 42 17.27 13.57 -28.72
N ALA A 43 16.72 12.52 -28.10
CA ALA A 43 16.37 11.26 -28.75
C ALA A 43 14.85 11.07 -29.04
N GLY A 44 13.95 11.93 -28.56
CA GLY A 44 12.48 11.76 -28.67
C GLY A 44 11.79 12.48 -29.85
N ARG A 45 10.63 11.96 -30.33
CA ARG A 45 9.68 12.64 -31.26
C ARG A 45 8.26 12.72 -30.66
N ARG A 46 7.51 13.79 -30.93
CA ARG A 46 6.15 14.06 -30.39
C ARG A 46 5.01 13.46 -31.26
N PRO A 47 3.95 12.85 -30.68
CA PRO A 47 2.77 12.38 -31.42
C PRO A 47 1.60 13.39 -31.45
N ARG A 48 0.85 13.43 -32.57
CA ARG A 48 -0.38 14.24 -32.80
C ARG A 48 -1.66 13.48 -32.40
N LYS A 49 -2.72 14.19 -32.01
CA LYS A 49 -4.08 13.67 -31.70
C LYS A 49 -5.13 14.25 -32.68
N ASN A 50 -6.09 13.42 -33.14
CA ASN A 50 -7.56 13.68 -33.12
C ASN A 50 -8.39 12.77 -34.07
N ALA A 51 -9.58 12.34 -33.61
CA ALA A 51 -10.86 12.38 -34.34
C ALA A 51 -12.06 12.08 -33.39
N ARG A 52 -13.16 12.83 -33.48
CA ARG A 52 -14.42 12.70 -32.72
C ARG A 52 -15.50 11.99 -33.57
N GLY A 53 -16.36 11.18 -32.95
CA GLY A 53 -17.50 10.50 -33.59
C GLY A 53 -18.87 11.14 -33.34
N THR A 54 -19.86 10.74 -34.15
CA THR A 54 -21.17 11.39 -34.41
C THR A 54 -22.32 10.92 -33.48
N PRO A 55 -23.41 11.70 -33.28
CA PRO A 55 -24.46 11.49 -32.25
C PRO A 55 -25.63 10.51 -32.61
N TRP A 56 -26.60 10.35 -31.69
CA TRP A 56 -27.15 9.07 -31.20
C TRP A 56 -28.70 8.85 -31.25
N TRP A 57 -29.48 9.41 -32.17
CA TRP A 57 -30.96 9.19 -32.14
C TRP A 57 -31.63 8.91 -33.51
N ASN A 58 -32.24 7.72 -33.67
CA ASN A 58 -33.28 7.36 -34.67
C ASN A 58 -34.04 6.08 -34.24
N ASP A 59 -35.06 5.62 -34.98
CA ASP A 59 -35.88 4.45 -34.61
C ASP A 59 -35.10 3.11 -34.58
N GLN A 60 -34.04 3.00 -35.38
CA GLN A 60 -33.08 1.90 -35.27
C GLN A 60 -32.43 1.86 -33.88
N CYS A 61 -32.20 3.01 -33.23
CA CYS A 61 -31.71 3.05 -31.84
C CYS A 61 -32.73 2.47 -30.85
N ARG A 62 -34.03 2.53 -31.14
CA ARG A 62 -35.10 2.04 -30.26
C ARG A 62 -35.15 0.50 -30.29
N GLU A 63 -35.03 -0.12 -31.46
CA GLU A 63 -34.85 -1.57 -31.61
C GLU A 63 -33.55 -2.05 -30.98
N VAL A 64 -32.45 -1.34 -31.23
CA VAL A 64 -31.15 -1.59 -30.59
C VAL A 64 -31.27 -1.50 -29.07
N GLN A 65 -32.07 -0.58 -28.51
CA GLN A 65 -32.30 -0.52 -27.06
C GLN A 65 -33.06 -1.75 -26.54
N THR A 66 -34.05 -2.26 -27.27
CA THR A 66 -34.81 -3.46 -26.87
C THR A 66 -33.94 -4.70 -26.93
N ALA A 67 -33.24 -4.93 -28.05
CA ALA A 67 -32.25 -5.99 -28.19
C ALA A 67 -31.14 -5.87 -27.11
N ARG A 68 -30.70 -4.65 -26.80
CA ARG A 68 -29.74 -4.39 -25.71
C ARG A 68 -30.31 -4.75 -24.34
N ARG A 69 -31.60 -4.54 -24.06
CA ARG A 69 -32.23 -4.96 -22.80
C ARG A 69 -32.26 -6.49 -22.69
N GLU A 70 -32.59 -7.18 -23.77
CA GLU A 70 -32.63 -8.65 -23.82
C GLU A 70 -31.25 -9.26 -23.68
N LEU A 71 -30.28 -8.77 -24.44
CA LEU A 71 -28.87 -9.12 -24.29
C LEU A 71 -28.40 -8.89 -22.85
N ARG A 72 -28.70 -7.73 -22.25
CA ARG A 72 -28.37 -7.45 -20.84
C ARG A 72 -29.02 -8.47 -19.89
N ARG A 73 -30.26 -8.90 -20.14
CA ARG A 73 -30.95 -9.92 -19.32
C ARG A 73 -30.26 -11.29 -19.49
N ALA A 74 -29.94 -11.70 -20.71
CA ALA A 74 -29.26 -12.96 -20.99
C ALA A 74 -27.86 -12.99 -20.36
N VAL A 75 -27.08 -11.92 -20.55
CA VAL A 75 -25.76 -11.72 -19.93
C VAL A 75 -25.86 -11.75 -18.40
N ARG A 76 -26.87 -11.12 -17.79
CA ARG A 76 -27.07 -11.19 -16.33
C ARG A 76 -27.38 -12.60 -15.84
N ARG A 77 -28.16 -13.38 -16.60
CA ARG A 77 -28.45 -14.79 -16.26
C ARG A 77 -27.19 -15.65 -16.36
N GLY A 78 -26.46 -15.57 -17.47
CA GLY A 78 -25.21 -16.31 -17.67
C GLY A 78 -24.15 -15.97 -16.62
N LYS A 79 -23.93 -14.67 -16.35
CA LYS A 79 -23.02 -14.22 -15.29
C LYS A 79 -23.41 -14.77 -13.92
N ARG A 80 -24.71 -14.82 -13.61
CA ARG A 80 -25.19 -15.35 -12.32
C ARG A 80 -24.89 -16.83 -12.17
N HIS A 81 -25.23 -17.62 -13.19
CA HIS A 81 -24.96 -19.06 -13.17
C HIS A 81 -23.46 -19.33 -13.01
N PHE A 82 -22.63 -18.63 -13.79
CA PHE A 82 -21.17 -18.68 -13.64
C PHE A 82 -20.71 -18.39 -12.20
N TRP A 83 -21.18 -17.30 -11.60
CA TRP A 83 -20.77 -16.93 -10.23
C TRP A 83 -21.25 -17.90 -9.17
N GLN A 84 -22.42 -18.52 -9.36
CA GLN A 84 -22.92 -19.55 -8.48
C GLN A 84 -21.98 -20.76 -8.50
N THR A 85 -21.63 -21.27 -9.69
CA THR A 85 -20.68 -22.37 -9.84
C THR A 85 -19.31 -22.05 -9.24
N VAL A 86 -18.79 -20.84 -9.48
CA VAL A 86 -17.48 -20.42 -8.97
C VAL A 86 -17.44 -20.31 -7.45
N LEU A 87 -18.50 -19.83 -6.80
CA LEU A 87 -18.56 -19.72 -5.34
C LEU A 87 -18.92 -21.03 -4.64
N GLU A 88 -19.70 -21.90 -5.28
CA GLU A 88 -19.98 -23.25 -4.76
C GLU A 88 -18.76 -24.17 -4.85
N GLY A 89 -17.94 -24.01 -5.89
CA GLY A 89 -16.67 -24.73 -6.05
C GLY A 89 -15.47 -24.11 -5.29
N ALA A 90 -15.67 -23.07 -4.49
CA ALA A 90 -14.60 -22.46 -3.70
C ALA A 90 -14.42 -23.22 -2.37
N GLU A 91 -13.36 -24.02 -2.27
CA GLU A 91 -13.07 -24.84 -1.09
C GLU A 91 -12.16 -24.12 -0.08
N SER A 92 -11.33 -23.18 -0.54
CA SER A 92 -10.34 -22.47 0.30
C SER A 92 -10.59 -20.96 0.40
N ASN A 93 -10.05 -20.34 1.46
CA ASN A 93 -10.04 -18.87 1.59
C ASN A 93 -9.28 -18.19 0.44
N GLN A 94 -8.28 -18.85 -0.15
CA GLN A 94 -7.53 -18.32 -1.28
C GLN A 94 -8.41 -18.19 -2.53
N ASP A 95 -9.30 -19.14 -2.77
CA ASP A 95 -10.22 -19.10 -3.91
C ASP A 95 -11.24 -17.98 -3.75
N ILE A 96 -11.72 -17.76 -2.52
CA ILE A 96 -12.56 -16.61 -2.20
C ILE A 96 -11.83 -15.29 -2.44
N TYR A 97 -10.54 -15.18 -2.08
CA TYR A 97 -9.75 -13.97 -2.39
C TYR A 97 -9.55 -13.75 -3.89
N LYS A 98 -9.34 -14.83 -4.67
CA LYS A 98 -9.29 -14.75 -6.14
C LYS A 98 -10.61 -14.22 -6.70
N ILE A 99 -11.74 -14.72 -6.22
CA ILE A 99 -13.10 -14.27 -6.60
C ILE A 99 -13.29 -12.78 -6.25
N MET A 100 -12.91 -12.37 -5.04
CA MET A 100 -13.03 -10.98 -4.60
C MET A 100 -12.08 -10.02 -5.32
N ARG A 101 -11.04 -10.52 -6.01
CA ARG A 101 -10.22 -9.69 -6.90
C ARG A 101 -11.05 -9.07 -8.02
N TRP A 102 -12.15 -9.69 -8.42
CA TRP A 102 -13.06 -9.20 -9.46
C TRP A 102 -13.95 -8.05 -8.99
N SER A 103 -14.13 -7.89 -7.67
CA SER A 103 -14.77 -6.69 -7.10
C SER A 103 -13.83 -5.49 -7.09
N ARG A 104 -12.51 -5.73 -7.25
CA ARG A 104 -11.51 -4.68 -7.42
C ARG A 104 -11.46 -4.32 -8.89
N LYS A 105 -11.29 -3.03 -9.21
CA LYS A 105 -10.98 -2.64 -10.59
C LYS A 105 -9.72 -3.41 -11.02
N PRO A 106 -9.72 -4.12 -12.16
CA PRO A 106 -8.53 -4.81 -12.63
C PRO A 106 -7.41 -3.79 -12.71
N SER A 107 -6.29 -4.07 -12.04
CA SER A 107 -5.04 -3.42 -12.42
C SER A 107 -4.76 -3.90 -13.86
N PRO A 108 -4.46 -3.00 -14.81
CA PRO A 108 -4.21 -3.37 -16.22
C PRO A 108 -2.96 -4.26 -16.41
N PHE A 109 -2.31 -4.68 -15.33
CA PHE A 109 -1.05 -5.39 -15.34
C PHE A 109 -1.20 -6.91 -15.53
N ARG A 110 -0.56 -7.44 -16.58
CA ARG A 110 -0.34 -8.88 -16.80
C ARG A 110 1.18 -9.14 -16.79
N ALA A 111 1.62 -10.10 -15.99
CA ALA A 111 3.03 -10.48 -15.91
C ALA A 111 3.47 -11.26 -17.16
N PRO A 112 4.62 -10.93 -17.78
CA PRO A 112 5.09 -11.55 -19.02
C PRO A 112 5.44 -13.04 -18.84
N PRO A 113 5.53 -13.83 -19.93
CA PRO A 113 5.99 -15.23 -19.91
C PRO A 113 7.33 -15.38 -19.19
N ILE A 114 7.52 -16.49 -18.47
CA ILE A 114 8.77 -16.81 -17.79
C ILE A 114 9.35 -18.05 -18.47
N GLN A 115 10.61 -18.00 -18.87
CA GLN A 115 11.30 -19.13 -19.45
C GLN A 115 12.26 -19.72 -18.41
N VAL A 116 12.18 -21.02 -18.18
CA VAL A 116 13.14 -21.78 -17.37
C VAL A 116 13.70 -22.87 -18.27
N GLY A 117 14.99 -22.80 -18.58
CA GLY A 117 15.62 -23.63 -19.61
C GLY A 117 14.97 -23.39 -20.98
N ASP A 118 14.53 -24.47 -21.63
CA ASP A 118 13.88 -24.41 -22.95
C ASP A 118 12.34 -24.34 -22.88
N GLN A 119 11.76 -24.34 -21.68
CA GLN A 119 10.31 -24.27 -21.50
C GLN A 119 9.83 -22.87 -21.11
N VAL A 120 8.78 -22.41 -21.78
CA VAL A 120 8.14 -21.11 -21.56
C VAL A 120 6.81 -21.30 -20.84
N PHE A 121 6.69 -20.68 -19.68
CA PHE A 121 5.50 -20.72 -18.83
C PHE A 121 4.73 -19.41 -18.97
N GLU A 122 3.47 -19.48 -19.39
CA GLU A 122 2.65 -18.30 -19.69
C GLU A 122 1.57 -18.03 -18.64
N THR A 123 1.02 -19.08 -18.02
CA THR A 123 -0.03 -18.89 -17.01
C THR A 123 0.58 -18.52 -15.65
N GLN A 124 -0.18 -17.78 -14.81
CA GLN A 124 0.34 -17.36 -13.49
C GLN A 124 0.65 -18.55 -12.58
N THR A 125 -0.12 -19.64 -12.69
CA THR A 125 0.08 -20.85 -11.87
C THR A 125 1.35 -21.60 -12.29
N GLU A 126 1.57 -21.77 -13.60
CA GLU A 126 2.80 -22.40 -14.11
C GLU A 126 4.03 -21.57 -13.79
N LYS A 127 3.95 -20.24 -13.91
CA LYS A 127 5.01 -19.31 -13.50
C LYS A 127 5.34 -19.44 -12.02
N ALA A 128 4.31 -19.49 -11.16
CA ALA A 128 4.50 -19.64 -9.72
C ALA A 128 5.15 -20.98 -9.37
N ASN A 129 4.74 -22.07 -10.04
CA ASN A 129 5.31 -23.40 -9.80
C ASN A 129 6.74 -23.53 -10.32
N ALA A 130 7.04 -23.00 -11.51
CA ALA A 130 8.39 -22.98 -12.08
C ALA A 130 9.35 -22.20 -11.17
N LEU A 131 8.91 -21.05 -10.63
CA LEU A 131 9.70 -20.28 -9.67
C LEU A 131 9.83 -20.98 -8.31
N ARG A 132 8.79 -21.67 -7.83
CA ARG A 132 8.86 -22.45 -6.59
C ARG A 132 9.92 -23.54 -6.70
N VAL A 133 9.91 -24.31 -7.78
CA VAL A 133 10.87 -25.40 -8.01
C VAL A 133 12.29 -24.86 -8.19
N GLU A 134 12.47 -23.86 -9.05
CA GLU A 134 13.81 -23.35 -9.39
C GLU A 134 14.46 -22.48 -8.32
N ILE A 135 13.67 -21.84 -7.45
CA ILE A 135 14.19 -20.86 -6.50
C ILE A 135 13.98 -21.30 -5.06
N LEU A 136 12.79 -21.83 -4.72
CA LEU A 136 12.42 -22.11 -3.32
C LEU A 136 12.76 -23.54 -2.90
N GLU A 137 12.54 -24.54 -3.76
CA GLU A 137 12.79 -25.96 -3.43
C GLU A 137 14.26 -26.37 -3.59
N ARG A 138 15.13 -25.46 -4.06
CA ARG A 138 16.57 -25.70 -4.11
C ARG A 138 17.24 -25.81 -2.72
N ARG A 139 16.55 -25.49 -1.63
CA ARG A 139 17.06 -25.56 -0.25
C ARG A 139 16.14 -26.41 0.62
N GLY A 140 16.72 -27.39 1.34
CA GLY A 140 15.99 -28.29 2.23
C GLY A 140 16.03 -27.82 3.69
N ALA A 141 15.31 -28.51 4.60
CA ALA A 141 15.31 -28.20 6.04
C ALA A 141 16.71 -28.29 6.71
N ALA A 142 17.69 -28.89 6.03
CA ALA A 142 19.08 -28.90 6.46
C ALA A 142 19.83 -27.58 6.14
N ASP A 143 19.27 -26.74 5.26
CA ASP A 143 19.78 -25.40 4.92
C ASP A 143 19.05 -24.28 5.68
N ASP A 144 18.13 -24.65 6.59
CA ASP A 144 17.48 -23.71 7.49
C ASP A 144 18.49 -23.15 8.49
N ILE A 145 18.36 -21.86 8.80
CA ILE A 145 19.18 -21.21 9.81
C ILE A 145 18.78 -21.81 11.17
N PRO A 146 19.73 -22.30 11.99
CA PRO A 146 19.44 -22.83 13.32
C PRO A 146 18.60 -21.84 14.13
N ASP A 147 17.58 -22.34 14.83
CA ASP A 147 16.59 -21.52 15.54
C ASP A 147 17.25 -20.44 16.43
N PRO A 148 17.04 -19.13 16.12
CA PRO A 148 17.64 -18.02 16.86
C PRO A 148 16.97 -17.77 18.22
N TRP A 149 15.98 -18.58 18.62
CA TRP A 149 15.28 -18.45 19.91
C TRP A 149 15.78 -19.42 21.00
N ALA A 150 16.92 -20.09 20.80
CA ALA A 150 17.65 -20.65 21.93
C ALA A 150 18.12 -19.49 22.82
N PRO A 151 17.74 -19.45 24.10
CA PRO A 151 18.07 -18.32 24.94
C PRO A 151 19.53 -18.47 25.36
N GLU A 152 20.42 -17.57 24.92
CA GLU A 152 21.27 -16.85 25.88
C GLU A 152 22.25 -15.81 25.32
N VAL A 153 22.38 -14.77 26.16
CA VAL A 153 23.49 -13.82 26.36
C VAL A 153 23.78 -12.79 25.27
N LEU A 154 23.41 -11.55 25.60
CA LEU A 154 23.86 -10.30 24.97
C LEU A 154 25.40 -10.25 24.90
N ALA A 155 25.96 -10.23 23.69
CA ALA A 155 27.38 -10.02 23.43
C ALA A 155 27.62 -8.75 22.59
N PRO A 156 28.79 -8.10 22.73
CA PRO A 156 29.03 -6.71 22.33
C PRO A 156 29.23 -6.53 20.82
N GLY A 157 28.93 -5.34 20.33
CA GLY A 157 28.79 -4.99 18.91
C GLY A 157 29.98 -5.40 18.04
N ARG A 158 29.70 -6.15 16.96
CA ARG A 158 30.64 -6.43 15.88
C ARG A 158 30.54 -5.37 14.80
N THR A 159 31.69 -4.84 14.41
CA THR A 159 31.87 -4.09 13.16
C THR A 159 31.76 -5.06 11.99
N LEU A 160 30.81 -4.81 11.09
CA LEU A 160 30.64 -5.58 9.86
C LEU A 160 31.60 -5.06 8.79
N ASP A 161 32.24 -5.97 8.06
CA ASP A 161 32.94 -5.62 6.81
C ASP A 161 31.90 -5.38 5.70
N CYS A 162 32.02 -4.25 5.01
CA CYS A 162 30.94 -3.63 4.23
C CYS A 162 31.33 -3.34 2.77
N SER A 163 32.20 -4.15 2.17
CA SER A 163 32.52 -4.02 0.75
C SER A 163 31.33 -4.47 -0.12
N VAL A 164 30.78 -3.56 -0.92
CA VAL A 164 29.81 -3.85 -2.00
C VAL A 164 30.60 -3.96 -3.30
N THR A 165 30.23 -4.92 -4.17
CA THR A 165 30.90 -5.07 -5.47
C THR A 165 30.10 -4.38 -6.57
N LEU A 166 30.78 -4.00 -7.67
CA LEU A 166 30.11 -3.48 -8.88
C LEU A 166 29.00 -4.41 -9.41
N ALA A 167 29.12 -5.73 -9.18
CA ALA A 167 28.10 -6.70 -9.55
C ALA A 167 26.84 -6.58 -8.68
N ASP A 168 27.00 -6.32 -7.38
CA ASP A 168 25.89 -6.09 -6.45
C ASP A 168 25.15 -4.79 -6.78
N ALA A 169 25.90 -3.71 -7.07
CA ALA A 169 25.35 -2.43 -7.49
C ALA A 169 24.60 -2.53 -8.83
N ALA A 170 25.16 -3.28 -9.80
CA ALA A 170 24.51 -3.58 -11.08
C ALA A 170 23.20 -4.33 -10.88
N CYS A 171 23.21 -5.34 -10.03
CA CYS A 171 22.03 -6.11 -9.71
C CYS A 171 20.94 -5.21 -9.11
N ALA A 172 21.26 -4.38 -8.12
CA ALA A 172 20.29 -3.53 -7.45
C ALA A 172 19.65 -2.47 -8.38
N CYS A 173 20.45 -1.82 -9.22
CA CYS A 173 20.00 -0.70 -10.05
C CYS A 173 19.35 -1.13 -11.37
N THR A 174 19.72 -2.28 -11.90
CA THR A 174 19.28 -2.72 -13.22
C THR A 174 18.31 -3.90 -13.19
N SER A 175 18.25 -4.69 -12.11
CA SER A 175 17.38 -5.89 -12.07
C SER A 175 15.90 -5.57 -11.83
N THR A 176 15.57 -4.33 -11.49
CA THR A 176 14.17 -3.89 -11.32
C THR A 176 13.43 -3.84 -12.66
N GLY A 177 12.11 -4.03 -12.62
CA GLY A 177 11.27 -3.99 -13.83
C GLY A 177 11.18 -2.58 -14.42
N ASN A 178 11.05 -2.48 -15.74
CA ASN A 178 10.91 -1.20 -16.45
C ASN A 178 9.48 -0.62 -16.34
N THR A 179 8.92 -0.59 -15.12
CA THR A 179 7.49 -0.38 -14.88
C THR A 179 7.07 1.08 -14.90
N SER A 180 8.00 2.01 -14.71
CA SER A 180 7.82 3.45 -14.94
C SER A 180 9.20 4.11 -15.13
N PRO A 181 9.33 5.15 -15.96
CA PRO A 181 10.53 5.98 -15.96
C PRO A 181 10.72 6.61 -14.58
N GLY A 182 11.96 6.94 -14.21
CA GLY A 182 12.23 7.82 -13.08
C GLY A 182 11.57 9.19 -13.28
N ILE A 183 11.61 10.03 -12.24
CA ILE A 183 11.08 11.41 -12.30
C ILE A 183 11.75 12.24 -13.41
N ASP A 184 12.96 11.83 -13.79
CA ASP A 184 13.83 12.30 -14.86
C ASP A 184 13.46 11.76 -16.26
N GLY A 185 12.43 10.91 -16.37
CA GLY A 185 12.04 10.27 -17.64
C GLY A 185 12.98 9.14 -18.07
N ILE A 186 13.98 8.78 -17.25
CA ILE A 186 14.97 7.76 -17.58
C ILE A 186 14.42 6.40 -17.14
N THR A 187 14.33 5.49 -18.10
CA THR A 187 13.77 4.16 -17.85
C THR A 187 14.85 3.18 -17.40
N VAL A 188 14.51 2.15 -16.62
CA VAL A 188 15.45 1.07 -16.24
C VAL A 188 16.07 0.40 -17.48
N ARG A 189 15.32 0.38 -18.60
CA ARG A 189 15.84 -0.09 -19.90
C ARG A 189 16.90 0.83 -20.50
N MET A 190 16.79 2.14 -20.28
CA MET A 190 17.81 3.12 -20.66
C MET A 190 19.05 2.96 -19.77
N LEU A 191 18.87 2.80 -18.45
CA LEU A 191 19.96 2.55 -17.49
C LEU A 191 20.72 1.25 -17.77
N ARG A 192 20.01 0.13 -17.98
CA ARG A 192 20.61 -1.15 -18.40
C ARG A 192 21.50 -1.02 -19.62
N ARG A 193 21.09 -0.17 -20.57
CA ARG A 193 21.79 -0.01 -21.85
C ARG A 193 23.09 0.77 -21.72
N VAL A 194 23.16 1.68 -20.75
CA VAL A 194 24.31 2.54 -20.53
C VAL A 194 25.13 2.13 -19.31
N TRP A 195 24.72 1.09 -18.58
CA TRP A 195 25.33 0.61 -17.34
C TRP A 195 26.85 0.39 -17.46
N ASN A 196 27.29 -0.28 -18.53
CA ASN A 196 28.72 -0.53 -18.77
C ASN A 196 29.53 0.76 -19.01
N HIS A 197 28.87 1.89 -19.26
CA HIS A 197 29.51 3.19 -19.45
C HIS A 197 29.48 4.06 -18.18
N ILE A 198 28.60 3.77 -17.22
CA ILE A 198 28.42 4.56 -15.99
C ILE A 198 28.83 3.82 -14.71
N GLY A 199 28.85 2.48 -14.72
CA GLY A 199 29.17 1.64 -13.56
C GLY A 199 30.66 1.72 -13.16
N GLU A 200 31.57 1.80 -14.13
CA GLU A 200 33.01 1.96 -13.88
C GLU A 200 33.38 3.30 -13.21
N ALA A 201 32.45 4.28 -13.19
CA ALA A 201 32.61 5.55 -12.49
C ALA A 201 32.25 5.48 -10.97
N GLY A 202 31.87 4.31 -10.45
CA GLY A 202 31.69 4.03 -9.00
C GLY A 202 30.53 4.76 -8.31
N ALA A 203 29.48 5.12 -9.05
CA ALA A 203 28.37 5.94 -8.56
C ALA A 203 27.40 5.25 -7.57
N PHE A 204 27.45 3.93 -7.40
CA PHE A 204 26.37 3.17 -6.72
C PHE A 204 26.82 2.33 -5.51
N ASP A 205 28.13 2.13 -5.27
CA ASP A 205 28.65 1.40 -4.10
C ASP A 205 28.36 2.12 -2.77
N THR A 206 28.21 3.44 -2.80
CA THR A 206 28.18 4.31 -1.62
C THR A 206 26.78 4.53 -1.03
N VAL A 207 25.72 4.22 -1.77
CA VAL A 207 24.37 4.78 -1.51
C VAL A 207 23.44 3.84 -0.73
N LEU A 208 23.61 2.51 -0.84
CA LEU A 208 22.45 1.63 -0.60
C LEU A 208 22.37 0.91 0.75
N ARG A 209 23.47 0.56 1.43
CA ARG A 209 23.39 -0.62 2.34
C ARG A 209 23.48 -0.38 3.85
N ASN A 210 24.47 0.33 4.41
CA ASN A 210 24.73 0.24 5.87
C ASN A 210 24.59 1.54 6.67
N ARG A 211 24.36 2.66 6.01
CA ARG A 211 24.28 3.97 6.67
C ARG A 211 22.86 4.32 7.12
N LEU A 212 21.85 3.85 6.37
CA LEU A 212 20.47 4.33 6.48
C LEU A 212 19.76 3.87 7.76
N LEU A 213 19.54 2.57 7.94
CA LEU A 213 18.60 2.10 8.96
C LEU A 213 19.14 2.14 10.40
N LEU A 214 20.46 2.02 10.59
CA LEU A 214 21.09 1.99 11.93
C LEU A 214 21.33 3.40 12.49
N ARG A 215 21.79 4.38 11.69
CA ARG A 215 21.98 5.77 12.15
C ARG A 215 20.69 6.58 12.26
N LEU A 216 19.63 6.22 11.53
CA LEU A 216 18.29 6.81 11.70
C LEU A 216 17.73 6.58 13.12
N ARG A 217 18.13 5.48 13.78
CA ARG A 217 17.77 5.16 15.17
C ARG A 217 18.63 5.89 16.20
N GLU A 218 19.88 6.19 15.87
CA GLU A 218 20.84 6.85 16.76
C GLU A 218 20.71 8.38 16.76
N GLN A 219 20.18 8.97 15.68
CA GLN A 219 19.94 10.41 15.63
C GLN A 219 18.51 10.76 16.06
N GLY A 220 18.39 11.79 16.89
CA GLY A 220 17.13 12.33 17.41
C GLY A 220 16.90 11.95 18.88
N GLU A 221 15.87 12.55 19.50
CA GLU A 221 15.53 12.15 20.87
C GLU A 221 15.10 10.68 20.91
N PRO A 222 15.64 9.88 21.86
CA PRO A 222 15.25 8.49 22.02
C PRO A 222 13.72 8.37 22.08
N ASN A 223 13.14 7.48 21.27
CA ASN A 223 11.69 7.22 21.18
C ASN A 223 10.83 8.26 20.42
N SER A 224 11.41 9.10 19.57
CA SER A 224 10.66 10.06 18.74
C SER A 224 10.57 9.70 17.25
N ARG A 225 11.46 8.84 16.74
CA ARG A 225 11.51 8.44 15.32
C ARG A 225 11.11 6.97 15.16
N PHE A 226 10.28 6.69 14.16
CA PHE A 226 9.78 5.37 13.81
C PHE A 226 10.09 5.11 12.35
N GLY A 227 10.61 3.91 12.03
CA GLY A 227 10.89 3.50 10.67
C GLY A 227 10.37 2.10 10.40
N TYR A 228 9.81 1.88 9.23
CA TYR A 228 9.47 0.56 8.71
C TYR A 228 9.74 0.53 7.21
N ALA A 229 10.70 -0.30 6.78
CA ALA A 229 11.20 -0.29 5.40
C ALA A 229 11.56 1.14 4.93
N ASP A 230 10.89 1.65 3.91
CA ASP A 230 11.05 2.99 3.34
C ASP A 230 10.23 4.08 4.05
N ASP A 231 9.24 3.70 4.88
CA ASP A 231 8.39 4.65 5.61
C ASP A 231 9.08 5.12 6.90
N VAL A 232 9.31 6.43 7.02
CA VAL A 232 9.84 7.09 8.24
C VAL A 232 8.82 8.06 8.81
N ALA A 233 8.62 8.03 10.13
CA ALA A 233 7.76 8.94 10.86
C ALA A 233 8.50 9.55 12.06
N THR A 234 8.28 10.83 12.31
CA THR A 234 8.80 11.52 13.50
C THR A 234 7.64 12.07 14.33
N LEU A 235 7.56 11.67 15.59
CA LEU A 235 6.58 12.15 16.57
C LEU A 235 7.24 13.09 17.57
N ILE A 236 6.76 14.32 17.61
CA ILE A 236 7.28 15.35 18.51
C ILE A 236 6.20 15.77 19.49
N ARG A 237 6.60 15.88 20.76
CA ARG A 237 5.75 16.29 21.87
C ARG A 237 6.31 17.56 22.49
N GLY A 238 5.46 18.56 22.68
CA GLY A 238 5.84 19.88 23.21
C GLY A 238 4.65 20.57 23.87
N ARG A 239 4.87 21.77 24.39
CA ARG A 239 3.84 22.54 25.12
C ARG A 239 3.07 23.51 24.20
N SER A 240 3.63 23.86 23.06
CA SER A 240 2.97 24.68 22.02
C SER A 240 3.17 24.08 20.62
N LEU A 241 2.27 24.42 19.69
CA LEU A 241 2.40 23.93 18.31
C LEU A 241 3.57 24.56 17.57
N GLN A 242 3.86 25.83 17.85
CA GLN A 242 5.01 26.56 17.30
C GLN A 242 6.31 25.88 17.71
N GLU A 243 6.45 25.48 18.98
CA GLU A 243 7.60 24.71 19.47
C GLU A 243 7.71 23.37 18.74
N THR A 244 6.61 22.61 18.66
CA THR A 244 6.63 21.30 17.98
C THR A 244 6.89 21.41 16.49
N ALA A 245 6.39 22.46 15.81
CA ALA A 245 6.61 22.68 14.39
C ALA A 245 8.05 23.12 14.10
N ALA A 246 8.64 23.97 14.95
CA ALA A 246 10.06 24.33 14.87
C ALA A 246 10.96 23.10 15.10
N ARG A 247 10.63 22.27 16.10
CA ARG A 247 11.34 21.01 16.37
C ARG A 247 11.14 19.99 15.24
N ALA A 248 9.96 19.92 14.64
CA ALA A 248 9.67 19.05 13.49
C ALA A 248 10.43 19.49 12.25
N THR A 249 10.49 20.80 12.01
CA THR A 249 11.27 21.40 10.93
C THR A 249 12.75 21.10 11.10
N ARG A 250 13.28 21.26 12.32
CA ARG A 250 14.67 20.88 12.62
C ARG A 250 14.90 19.39 12.41
N ALA A 251 14.02 18.53 12.94
CA ALA A 251 14.15 17.09 12.80
C ALA A 251 14.05 16.62 11.35
N ALA A 252 13.20 17.26 10.54
CA ALA A 252 13.12 17.03 9.10
C ALA A 252 14.41 17.50 8.41
N GLY A 253 14.92 18.67 8.74
CA GLY A 253 16.19 19.19 8.24
C GLY A 253 17.38 18.28 8.56
N GLU A 254 17.48 17.80 9.80
CA GLU A 254 18.46 16.79 10.22
C GLU A 254 18.32 15.50 9.40
N LEU A 255 17.09 15.03 9.19
CA LEU A 255 16.83 13.82 8.42
C LEU A 255 17.17 13.99 6.93
N ILE A 256 16.87 15.17 6.35
CA ILE A 256 17.17 15.50 4.96
C ILE A 256 18.67 15.66 4.77
N GLN A 257 19.35 16.40 5.66
CA GLN A 257 20.79 16.57 5.61
C GLN A 257 21.48 15.22 5.75
N TRP A 258 21.05 14.42 6.71
CA TRP A 258 21.52 13.06 6.83
C TRP A 258 21.20 12.24 5.58
N GLY A 259 20.02 12.38 4.99
CA GLY A 259 19.68 11.74 3.72
C GLY A 259 20.69 12.09 2.65
N ALA A 260 20.95 13.38 2.43
CA ALA A 260 21.95 13.88 1.48
C ALA A 260 23.34 13.30 1.76
N ASP A 261 23.79 13.36 3.02
CA ASP A 261 25.09 12.82 3.45
C ASP A 261 25.23 11.31 3.21
N ASN A 262 24.10 10.59 3.10
CA ASN A 262 24.01 9.14 2.99
C ASN A 262 23.44 8.67 1.63
N GLY A 263 23.28 9.57 0.65
CA GLY A 263 22.78 9.24 -0.69
C GLY A 263 21.28 8.94 -0.78
N VAL A 264 20.49 9.30 0.23
CA VAL A 264 19.04 9.12 0.25
C VAL A 264 18.29 10.43 0.14
N VAL A 265 17.41 10.49 -0.86
CA VAL A 265 16.57 11.65 -1.11
C VAL A 265 15.19 11.41 -0.52
N PHE A 266 14.81 12.26 0.42
CA PHE A 266 13.43 12.29 0.91
C PHE A 266 12.58 13.13 -0.05
N ASP A 267 11.55 12.53 -0.62
CA ASP A 267 10.64 13.23 -1.52
C ASP A 267 9.76 14.21 -0.72
N PRO A 268 9.87 15.53 -0.94
CA PRO A 268 9.00 16.49 -0.26
C PRO A 268 7.54 16.22 -0.60
N GLY A 269 7.20 15.78 -1.82
CA GLY A 269 5.83 15.47 -2.24
C GLY A 269 5.17 14.34 -1.43
N LYS A 270 5.97 13.44 -0.83
CA LYS A 270 5.50 12.35 0.04
C LYS A 270 5.51 12.70 1.52
N THR A 271 6.07 13.85 1.89
CA THR A 271 6.14 14.27 3.29
C THR A 271 4.80 14.83 3.71
N GLU A 272 4.17 14.14 4.65
CA GLU A 272 2.88 14.50 5.23
C GLU A 272 3.08 14.96 6.68
N VAL A 273 2.34 15.99 7.09
CA VAL A 273 2.44 16.59 8.43
C VAL A 273 1.06 16.64 9.06
N ILE A 274 0.95 16.23 10.32
CA ILE A 274 -0.31 16.32 11.07
C ILE A 274 -0.03 16.77 12.51
N HIS A 275 -0.76 17.77 12.98
CA HIS A 275 -0.74 18.20 14.38
C HIS A 275 -1.82 17.47 15.16
N PHE A 276 -1.48 16.95 16.32
CA PHE A 276 -2.45 16.42 17.28
C PHE A 276 -2.64 17.43 18.42
N THR A 277 -3.84 17.97 18.55
CA THR A 277 -4.15 19.05 19.51
C THR A 277 -5.17 18.62 20.55
N ARG A 278 -5.26 19.39 21.63
CA ARG A 278 -6.35 19.22 22.60
C ARG A 278 -7.70 19.53 21.92
N PRO A 279 -8.81 18.86 22.25
CA PRO A 279 -10.08 18.97 21.53
C PRO A 279 -10.68 20.37 21.35
N ARG A 280 -10.31 21.34 22.20
CA ARG A 280 -10.79 22.72 22.16
C ARG A 280 -9.79 23.72 21.59
N TYR A 281 -8.64 23.25 21.10
CA TYR A 281 -7.64 24.12 20.49
C TYR A 281 -8.21 24.71 19.20
N LYS A 282 -8.23 26.04 19.11
CA LYS A 282 -8.69 26.82 17.95
C LYS A 282 -7.60 27.75 17.39
N GLY A 283 -6.37 27.64 17.90
CA GLY A 283 -5.25 28.43 17.41
C GLY A 283 -4.77 27.93 16.06
N ASP A 284 -3.82 28.68 15.50
CA ASP A 284 -3.23 28.38 14.21
C ASP A 284 -2.43 27.07 14.24
N LEU A 285 -2.43 26.37 13.10
CA LEU A 285 -1.67 25.15 12.90
C LEU A 285 -0.41 25.51 12.11
N PRO A 286 0.73 25.73 12.78
CA PRO A 286 1.95 26.16 12.10
C PRO A 286 2.44 25.09 11.13
N SER A 287 2.87 25.52 9.95
CA SER A 287 3.52 24.67 8.95
C SER A 287 4.85 24.12 9.45
N VAL A 288 5.27 23.00 8.85
CA VAL A 288 6.58 22.41 9.06
C VAL A 288 7.34 22.48 7.75
N TRP A 289 8.63 22.77 7.79
CA TRP A 289 9.44 22.86 6.57
C TRP A 289 10.17 21.55 6.31
N HIS A 290 10.01 21.02 5.10
CA HIS A 290 10.86 19.98 4.53
C HIS A 290 11.91 20.68 3.67
N GLY A 291 13.08 20.97 4.23
CA GLY A 291 14.09 21.80 3.56
C GLY A 291 13.51 23.18 3.25
N SER A 292 13.46 23.55 1.97
CA SER A 292 12.84 24.79 1.48
C SER A 292 11.34 24.67 1.19
N VAL A 293 10.75 23.47 1.26
CA VAL A 293 9.35 23.23 0.93
C VAL A 293 8.49 23.29 2.19
N GLU A 294 7.58 24.26 2.24
CA GLU A 294 6.59 24.35 3.30
C GLU A 294 5.57 23.21 3.23
N LYS A 295 5.28 22.59 4.37
CA LYS A 295 4.26 21.55 4.53
C LYS A 295 3.18 22.01 5.47
N GLU A 296 2.02 22.29 4.86
CA GLU A 296 0.81 22.61 5.61
C GLU A 296 0.29 21.38 6.37
N PRO A 297 -0.16 21.55 7.62
CA PRO A 297 -0.70 20.44 8.40
C PRO A 297 -2.01 19.89 7.83
N GLN A 298 -2.03 18.60 7.54
CA GLN A 298 -3.18 17.89 7.01
C GLN A 298 -4.25 17.61 8.09
N GLN A 299 -5.45 17.25 7.63
CA GLN A 299 -6.57 16.87 8.50
C GLN A 299 -6.54 15.38 8.86
N ASP A 300 -6.09 14.56 7.89
CA ASP A 300 -5.84 13.14 8.04
C ASP A 300 -4.55 12.73 7.33
N LEU A 301 -3.94 11.64 7.79
CA LEU A 301 -2.66 11.11 7.31
C LEU A 301 -2.71 9.59 7.35
N ARG A 302 -2.07 8.91 6.39
CA ARG A 302 -2.00 7.44 6.36
C ARG A 302 -0.59 6.95 6.68
N TRP A 303 -0.44 6.20 7.76
CA TRP A 303 0.83 5.56 8.11
C TRP A 303 0.63 4.07 8.39
N LEU A 304 1.45 3.21 7.76
CA LEU A 304 1.41 1.74 7.87
C LEU A 304 0.00 1.14 7.73
N GLY A 305 -0.80 1.71 6.84
CA GLY A 305 -2.16 1.24 6.57
C GLY A 305 -3.25 1.76 7.51
N VAL A 306 -2.90 2.57 8.51
CA VAL A 306 -3.82 3.21 9.45
C VAL A 306 -4.00 4.67 9.08
N TRP A 307 -5.25 5.15 9.07
CA TRP A 307 -5.54 6.57 8.90
C TRP A 307 -5.68 7.26 10.26
N TYR A 308 -4.89 8.29 10.48
CA TYR A 308 -4.94 9.14 11.66
C TYR A 308 -5.59 10.47 11.28
N ASP A 309 -6.67 10.85 11.97
CA ASP A 309 -7.20 12.21 11.90
C ASP A 309 -6.68 13.05 13.06
N ARG A 310 -6.70 14.39 12.91
CA ARG A 310 -6.23 15.34 13.92
C ARG A 310 -6.77 15.09 15.33
N LYS A 311 -8.01 14.60 15.45
CA LYS A 311 -8.67 14.36 16.74
C LYS A 311 -8.41 12.96 17.27
N LEU A 312 -7.62 12.15 16.56
CA LEU A 312 -7.43 10.72 16.82
C LEU A 312 -8.77 10.00 17.01
N SER A 313 -9.79 10.42 16.26
CA SER A 313 -11.13 9.84 16.32
C SER A 313 -11.24 8.55 15.50
N PHE A 314 -10.26 8.28 14.64
CA PHE A 314 -10.21 7.22 13.63
C PHE A 314 -11.42 7.21 12.69
N ARG A 315 -12.07 8.37 12.53
CA ARG A 315 -13.27 8.51 11.72
C ARG A 315 -12.95 8.25 10.25
N THR A 316 -11.93 8.92 9.71
CA THR A 316 -11.45 8.71 8.34
C THR A 316 -11.09 7.24 8.11
N HIS A 317 -10.42 6.62 9.07
CA HIS A 317 -10.04 5.21 8.98
C HIS A 317 -11.26 4.31 8.83
N VAL A 318 -12.22 4.41 9.76
CA VAL A 318 -13.44 3.62 9.72
C VAL A 318 -14.25 3.91 8.47
N GLU A 319 -14.35 5.17 8.02
CA GLU A 319 -15.05 5.52 6.79
C GLU A 319 -14.43 4.88 5.55
N LYS A 320 -13.10 4.95 5.39
CA LYS A 320 -12.38 4.35 4.24
C LYS A 320 -12.47 2.83 4.25
N TRP A 321 -12.28 2.20 5.40
CA TRP A 321 -12.38 0.74 5.52
C TRP A 321 -13.83 0.25 5.40
N ALA A 322 -14.81 0.94 5.98
CA ALA A 322 -16.22 0.63 5.81
C ALA A 322 -16.67 0.81 4.35
N ALA A 323 -16.19 1.84 3.63
CA ALA A 323 -16.45 2.01 2.21
C ALA A 323 -15.87 0.86 1.37
N LYS A 324 -14.63 0.45 1.66
CA LYS A 324 -14.00 -0.71 1.02
C LYS A 324 -14.77 -2.00 1.28
N ALA A 325 -15.19 -2.23 2.51
CA ALA A 325 -16.03 -3.36 2.90
C ALA A 325 -17.43 -3.29 2.25
N MET A 326 -18.00 -2.09 2.11
CA MET A 326 -19.28 -1.86 1.44
C MET A 326 -19.21 -2.21 -0.04
N THR A 327 -18.10 -1.90 -0.73
CA THR A 327 -17.90 -2.33 -2.12
C THR A 327 -17.89 -3.85 -2.24
N ALA A 328 -17.19 -4.53 -1.33
CA ALA A 328 -17.17 -6.00 -1.28
C ALA A 328 -18.55 -6.60 -0.98
N ALA A 329 -19.24 -6.08 0.02
CA ALA A 329 -20.58 -6.53 0.41
C ALA A 329 -21.62 -6.27 -0.71
N GLY A 330 -21.57 -5.10 -1.35
CA GLY A 330 -22.45 -4.76 -2.47
C GLY A 330 -22.19 -5.63 -3.71
N PHE A 331 -20.93 -6.00 -3.98
CA PHE A 331 -20.62 -6.98 -5.01
C PHE A 331 -21.31 -8.32 -4.72
N LEU A 332 -21.16 -8.87 -3.51
CA LEU A 332 -21.82 -10.11 -3.11
C LEU A 332 -23.35 -10.00 -3.15
N GLN A 333 -23.90 -8.88 -2.68
CA GLN A 333 -25.33 -8.63 -2.72
C GLN A 333 -25.87 -8.61 -4.16
N ASN A 334 -25.12 -8.09 -5.13
CA ASN A 334 -25.54 -8.05 -6.52
C ASN A 334 -25.58 -9.43 -7.20
N LEU A 335 -24.95 -10.45 -6.60
CA LEU A 335 -24.95 -11.82 -7.13
C LEU A 335 -26.20 -12.61 -6.72
N SER A 336 -26.94 -12.16 -5.71
CA SER A 336 -28.09 -12.86 -5.13
C SER A 336 -29.32 -11.96 -5.01
N ASN A 337 -30.51 -12.56 -5.02
CA ASN A 337 -31.76 -11.91 -4.62
C ASN A 337 -32.66 -12.90 -3.87
N THR A 338 -33.79 -12.42 -3.36
CA THR A 338 -34.73 -13.21 -2.52
C THR A 338 -35.27 -14.47 -3.20
N ARG A 339 -35.28 -14.53 -4.55
CA ARG A 339 -35.81 -15.68 -5.30
C ARG A 339 -34.72 -16.59 -5.86
N ARG A 340 -33.52 -16.05 -6.12
CA ARG A 340 -32.44 -16.71 -6.87
C ARG A 340 -31.10 -16.11 -6.50
N GLY A 341 -30.10 -16.92 -6.21
CA GLY A 341 -28.77 -16.44 -5.86
C GLY A 341 -27.84 -17.56 -5.44
N ILE A 342 -26.65 -17.17 -5.00
CA ILE A 342 -25.65 -18.06 -4.40
C ILE A 342 -26.23 -18.65 -3.11
N PRO A 343 -25.96 -19.93 -2.79
CA PRO A 343 -26.36 -20.51 -1.52
C PRO A 343 -25.92 -19.67 -0.31
N PRO A 344 -26.76 -19.55 0.73
CA PRO A 344 -26.43 -18.76 1.92
C PRO A 344 -25.11 -19.17 2.59
N ARG A 345 -24.80 -20.46 2.61
CA ARG A 345 -23.54 -21.00 3.18
C ARG A 345 -22.30 -20.41 2.49
N SER A 346 -22.27 -20.41 1.16
CA SER A 346 -21.13 -19.94 0.37
C SER A 346 -20.99 -18.42 0.47
N THR A 347 -22.13 -17.71 0.46
CA THR A 347 -22.11 -16.25 0.65
C THR A 347 -21.65 -15.86 2.06
N ARG A 348 -22.06 -16.62 3.09
CA ARG A 348 -21.58 -16.42 4.46
C ARG A 348 -20.08 -16.63 4.59
N HIS A 349 -19.54 -17.66 3.95
CA HIS A 349 -18.10 -17.89 3.90
C HIS A 349 -17.39 -16.72 3.22
N ALA A 350 -17.88 -16.28 2.05
CA ALA A 350 -17.32 -15.13 1.34
C ALA A 350 -17.32 -13.84 2.18
N VAL A 351 -18.43 -13.54 2.87
CA VAL A 351 -18.53 -12.40 3.79
C VAL A 351 -17.54 -12.53 4.94
N THR A 352 -17.44 -13.72 5.54
CA THR A 352 -16.54 -13.98 6.69
C THR A 352 -15.07 -13.84 6.31
N ALA A 353 -14.68 -14.29 5.12
CA ALA A 353 -13.30 -14.24 4.65
C ALA A 353 -12.88 -12.86 4.10
N CYS A 354 -13.81 -12.08 3.54
CA CYS A 354 -13.47 -10.89 2.76
C CYS A 354 -14.08 -9.58 3.24
N VAL A 355 -15.22 -9.60 3.93
CA VAL A 355 -15.86 -8.37 4.44
C VAL A 355 -15.49 -8.15 5.90
N LEU A 356 -15.60 -9.19 6.74
CA LEU A 356 -15.30 -9.05 8.17
C LEU A 356 -13.85 -8.63 8.47
N PRO A 357 -12.81 -9.16 7.79
CA PRO A 357 -11.43 -8.73 8.04
C PRO A 357 -11.17 -7.26 7.74
N ILE A 358 -11.83 -6.72 6.70
CA ILE A 358 -11.77 -5.30 6.35
C ILE A 358 -12.42 -4.45 7.46
N LEU A 359 -13.46 -4.98 8.10
CA LEU A 359 -14.12 -4.31 9.23
C LEU A 359 -13.35 -4.51 10.56
N TYR A 360 -12.54 -5.56 10.71
CA TYR A 360 -11.69 -5.81 11.88
C TYR A 360 -10.41 -4.96 11.92
N THR A 361 -9.90 -4.48 10.79
CA THR A 361 -8.72 -3.58 10.76
C THR A 361 -9.08 -2.13 11.09
N ALA A 362 -10.35 -1.75 10.87
CA ALA A 362 -10.93 -0.45 11.22
C ALA A 362 -10.91 -0.07 12.74
N PRO A 363 -11.03 -0.98 13.72
CA PRO A 363 -11.30 -0.62 15.12
C PRO A 363 -10.18 -0.93 16.12
N MET A 364 -9.14 -1.66 15.72
CA MET A 364 -8.02 -2.06 16.60
C MET A 364 -7.32 -0.84 17.23
N TYR A 365 -7.38 0.32 16.58
CA TYR A 365 -6.64 1.52 16.97
C TYR A 365 -7.49 2.64 17.59
N GLY A 366 -8.83 2.62 17.44
CA GLY A 366 -9.67 3.78 17.73
C GLY A 366 -10.76 3.61 18.79
N THR A 367 -10.89 2.41 19.36
CA THR A 367 -11.95 2.12 20.31
C THR A 367 -11.36 1.96 21.71
N ARG A 368 -11.10 3.07 22.41
CA ARG A 368 -11.13 2.99 23.88
C ARG A 368 -12.54 2.54 24.25
N GLY A 369 -12.64 1.38 24.90
CA GLY A 369 -13.89 0.92 25.51
C GLY A 369 -14.46 2.05 26.38
N ALA A 370 -15.78 2.08 26.55
CA ALA A 370 -16.40 3.01 27.47
C ALA A 370 -15.63 2.96 28.81
N SER A 371 -14.99 4.06 29.21
CA SER A 371 -14.48 4.15 30.58
C SER A 371 -15.71 4.24 31.47
N ALA A 372 -15.95 3.20 32.26
CA ALA A 372 -16.65 3.40 33.52
C ALA A 372 -15.82 4.41 34.30
N CYS A 373 -16.35 5.61 34.53
CA CYS A 373 -15.79 6.48 35.55
C CYS A 373 -15.94 5.74 36.88
N VAL A 374 -14.81 5.35 37.48
CA VAL A 374 -14.80 4.82 38.85
C VAL A 374 -15.49 5.86 39.73
N GLY A 375 -16.63 5.48 40.33
CA GLY A 375 -17.35 6.28 41.32
C GLY A 375 -18.70 6.87 40.92
N THR A 376 -19.13 6.84 39.65
CA THR A 376 -20.53 7.21 39.31
C THR A 376 -21.12 6.29 38.24
N ALA A 377 -22.33 5.77 38.47
CA ALA A 377 -23.06 4.88 37.57
C ALA A 377 -23.54 5.53 36.25
N ARG A 378 -22.89 6.61 35.80
CA ARG A 378 -23.15 7.22 34.49
C ARG A 378 -22.27 6.56 33.43
N LEU A 379 -22.87 5.71 32.62
CA LEU A 379 -22.33 5.30 31.33
C LEU A 379 -22.15 6.54 30.44
N VAL A 380 -20.92 7.06 30.35
CA VAL A 380 -20.61 8.11 29.37
C VAL A 380 -20.66 7.47 27.98
N PRO A 381 -21.47 7.98 27.03
CA PRO A 381 -21.52 7.44 25.67
C PRO A 381 -20.11 7.50 25.07
N SER A 382 -19.56 6.32 24.78
CA SER A 382 -18.29 6.23 24.07
C SER A 382 -18.42 6.99 22.75
N ARG A 383 -17.52 7.94 22.44
CA ARG A 383 -17.51 8.75 21.18
C ARG A 383 -17.38 7.92 19.88
N ILE A 384 -17.48 6.60 20.00
CA ILE A 384 -17.37 5.57 18.95
C ILE A 384 -18.74 5.10 18.43
N THR A 385 -19.87 5.61 18.94
CA THR A 385 -21.22 5.22 18.46
C THR A 385 -21.34 5.41 16.95
N TYR A 386 -20.82 6.53 16.42
CA TYR A 386 -20.77 6.76 14.98
C TYR A 386 -20.00 5.64 14.24
N LEU A 387 -18.83 5.26 14.75
CA LEU A 387 -17.99 4.22 14.15
C LEU A 387 -18.71 2.86 14.16
N LYS A 388 -19.33 2.52 15.29
CA LYS A 388 -20.17 1.31 15.45
C LYS A 388 -21.31 1.30 14.44
N ASN A 389 -22.03 2.43 14.29
CA ASN A 389 -23.14 2.54 13.35
C ASN A 389 -22.68 2.42 11.89
N ARG A 390 -21.52 2.99 11.54
CA ARG A 390 -20.95 2.85 10.19
C ARG A 390 -20.58 1.39 9.88
N ILE A 391 -19.95 0.69 10.81
CA ILE A 391 -19.63 -0.74 10.65
C ILE A 391 -20.92 -1.56 10.56
N GLN A 392 -21.89 -1.29 11.44
CA GLN A 392 -23.18 -1.97 11.44
C GLN A 392 -23.94 -1.79 10.11
N LEU A 393 -23.88 -0.60 9.51
CA LEU A 393 -24.49 -0.36 8.20
C LEU A 393 -23.90 -1.29 7.13
N THR A 394 -22.58 -1.44 7.09
CA THR A 394 -21.91 -2.36 6.16
C THR A 394 -22.25 -3.83 6.46
N LEU A 395 -22.30 -4.21 7.74
CA LEU A 395 -22.73 -5.55 8.16
C LEU A 395 -24.17 -5.84 7.72
N ASN A 396 -25.08 -4.87 7.82
CA ASN A 396 -26.47 -5.03 7.40
C ASN A 396 -26.60 -5.33 5.91
N VAL A 397 -25.73 -4.77 5.08
CA VAL A 397 -25.67 -5.08 3.64
C VAL A 397 -25.09 -6.47 3.43
N ALA A 398 -24.00 -6.81 4.12
CA ALA A 398 -23.39 -8.14 4.02
C ALA A 398 -24.33 -9.27 4.48
N MET A 399 -25.04 -9.08 5.59
CA MET A 399 -26.03 -10.04 6.09
C MET A 399 -27.19 -10.24 5.11
N ARG A 400 -27.64 -9.17 4.44
CA ARG A 400 -28.66 -9.27 3.38
C ARG A 400 -28.13 -9.90 2.09
N ALA A 401 -26.82 -9.95 1.89
CA ALA A 401 -26.24 -10.77 0.82
C ALA A 401 -26.30 -12.27 1.18
N ILE A 402 -26.12 -12.61 2.46
CA ILE A 402 -26.12 -14.00 2.96
C ILE A 402 -27.53 -14.60 2.91
N ALA A 403 -28.50 -13.93 3.52
CA ALA A 403 -29.84 -14.46 3.68
C ALA A 403 -30.74 -14.01 2.51
N PRO A 404 -31.51 -14.92 1.87
CA PRO A 404 -32.44 -14.59 0.79
C PRO A 404 -33.72 -13.97 1.38
N VAL A 405 -33.59 -12.82 2.01
CA VAL A 405 -34.66 -12.19 2.79
C VAL A 405 -35.06 -10.85 2.20
N TRP A 406 -36.28 -10.41 2.52
CA TRP A 406 -36.77 -9.11 2.09
C TRP A 406 -36.02 -7.98 2.81
N CYS A 407 -35.94 -6.80 2.17
CA CYS A 407 -35.27 -5.65 2.76
C CYS A 407 -35.88 -5.23 4.12
N THR A 408 -37.15 -5.57 4.34
CA THR A 408 -37.97 -5.30 5.53
C THR A 408 -37.71 -6.25 6.71
N MET A 409 -36.90 -7.30 6.56
CA MET A 409 -36.61 -8.22 7.67
C MET A 409 -35.96 -7.46 8.85
N PRO A 410 -36.43 -7.66 10.09
CA PRO A 410 -35.82 -7.06 11.28
C PRO A 410 -34.33 -7.40 11.41
N ILE A 411 -33.51 -6.43 11.78
CA ILE A 411 -32.04 -6.59 11.90
C ILE A 411 -31.66 -7.65 12.93
N VAL A 412 -32.41 -7.77 14.03
CA VAL A 412 -32.17 -8.79 15.07
C VAL A 412 -32.35 -10.20 14.50
N ALA A 413 -33.36 -10.41 13.65
CA ALA A 413 -33.58 -11.68 12.99
C ALA A 413 -32.46 -11.97 11.97
N LEU A 414 -31.99 -10.96 11.23
CA LEU A 414 -30.83 -11.10 10.33
C LEU A 414 -29.58 -11.60 11.05
N HIS A 415 -29.29 -11.09 12.25
CA HIS A 415 -28.14 -11.57 13.05
C HIS A 415 -28.27 -13.06 13.40
N ARG A 416 -29.47 -13.51 13.79
CA ARG A 416 -29.74 -14.91 14.09
C ARG A 416 -29.57 -15.79 12.86
N GLU A 417 -30.22 -15.45 11.75
CA GLU A 417 -30.23 -16.27 10.53
C GLU A 417 -28.86 -16.35 9.86
N THR A 418 -28.11 -15.25 9.86
CA THR A 418 -26.79 -15.20 9.23
C THR A 418 -25.68 -15.68 10.14
N GLY A 419 -25.93 -15.74 11.46
CA GLY A 419 -24.93 -16.03 12.49
C GLY A 419 -23.75 -15.05 12.50
N ILE A 420 -23.95 -13.83 11.97
CA ILE A 420 -22.98 -12.73 12.05
C ILE A 420 -23.35 -11.87 13.27
N PRO A 421 -22.48 -11.71 14.27
CA PRO A 421 -22.81 -10.90 15.44
C PRO A 421 -22.88 -9.39 15.10
N PRO A 422 -23.59 -8.60 15.92
CA PRO A 422 -23.62 -7.14 15.77
C PRO A 422 -22.22 -6.53 15.90
N ALA A 423 -22.04 -5.36 15.32
CA ALA A 423 -20.76 -4.65 15.30
C ALA A 423 -20.17 -4.51 16.71
N THR A 424 -20.99 -4.25 17.72
CA THR A 424 -20.56 -4.13 19.12
C THR A 424 -19.81 -5.34 19.64
N LEU A 425 -20.31 -6.55 19.35
CA LEU A 425 -19.70 -7.81 19.79
C LEU A 425 -18.46 -8.16 18.96
N LEU A 426 -18.51 -7.96 17.64
CA LEU A 426 -17.36 -8.15 16.75
C LEU A 426 -16.17 -7.28 17.17
N LEU A 427 -16.46 -6.02 17.54
CA LEU A 427 -15.46 -5.07 18.01
C LEU A 427 -14.84 -5.49 19.34
N ALA A 428 -15.67 -5.87 20.31
CA ALA A 428 -15.20 -6.33 21.61
C ALA A 428 -14.35 -7.60 21.51
N ASP A 429 -14.69 -8.52 20.60
CA ASP A 429 -13.88 -9.72 20.34
C ASP A 429 -12.53 -9.38 19.70
N ALA A 430 -12.52 -8.53 18.67
CA ALA A 430 -11.29 -8.10 18.01
C ALA A 430 -10.33 -7.38 18.97
N GLN A 431 -10.86 -6.52 19.85
CA GLN A 431 -10.07 -5.87 20.90
C GLN A 431 -9.44 -6.87 21.86
N ARG A 432 -10.19 -7.88 22.32
CA ARG A 432 -9.67 -8.91 23.22
C ARG A 432 -8.55 -9.70 22.57
N ARG A 433 -8.72 -10.13 21.32
CA ARG A 433 -7.66 -10.84 20.57
C ARG A 433 -6.41 -10.00 20.39
N ALA A 434 -6.57 -8.71 20.08
CA ALA A 434 -5.45 -7.78 19.97
C ALA A 434 -4.72 -7.59 21.31
N ALA A 435 -5.46 -7.44 22.41
CA ALA A 435 -4.88 -7.28 23.74
C ALA A 435 -4.06 -8.52 24.17
N VAL A 436 -4.52 -9.72 23.82
CA VAL A 436 -3.75 -10.97 24.06
C VAL A 436 -2.44 -10.95 23.28
N ARG A 437 -2.47 -10.57 21.99
CA ARG A 437 -1.27 -10.50 21.14
C ARG A 437 -0.24 -9.47 21.57
N LEU A 438 -0.65 -8.42 22.29
CA LEU A 438 0.24 -7.39 22.80
C LEU A 438 0.84 -7.75 24.16
N ARG A 439 0.32 -8.79 24.83
CA ARG A 439 0.79 -9.29 26.12
C ARG A 439 1.71 -10.51 25.99
N SER A 440 1.59 -11.27 24.90
CA SER A 440 2.59 -12.23 24.42
C SER A 440 3.74 -11.51 23.76
#